data_AF-A0A6G0WHW3-F1
#
_entry.id   AF-A0A6G0WHW3-F1
#
_cell.length_a   1.000
_cell.length_b   1.000
_cell.length_c   1.000
_cell.angle_alpha   90.00
_cell.angle_beta   90.00
_cell.angle_gamma   90.00
#
_symmetry.space_group_name_H-M   'P 1'
#
loop_
_entity.id
_entity.type
_entity.pdbx_description
1 polymer ?
#
loop_
_entity_poly.entity_id
_entity_poly.type
_entity_poly.pdbx_seq_one_letter_code
_entity_poly.pdbx_strand_id
1 'polypeptide(L)'
;MKCTIANLSARLKQAKNKAATAKKALITHRNASRHIESGLQEKVAKLEKAATNETRLNAQITTLEVELKDVEDQLEHVRNEQEERFAMGIADAEAARIRTLQQEEELMRLKPLSTELRLLRVKIFKCALDRVRLTSLFGLVVEVRTVVKVGNVTRDILPQSGSSSLDSSHYYFPQDGIAFPLREGDMYSKSLEVLVYCEDGDELIGSLVLPLINFESNGRAKEYNLEMSPGFQNIGNHGEITLKLELWKMS
;
A
#
# COMPACT_ATOMS: atom_id res chain seq x y z
N MET A 1 90.35 -20.58 -88.53
CA MET A 1 88.95 -20.09 -88.56
C MET A 1 87.92 -21.06 -87.97
N LYS A 2 87.99 -22.38 -88.17
CA LYS A 2 86.97 -23.34 -87.66
C LYS A 2 86.86 -23.43 -86.12
N CYS A 3 87.98 -23.30 -85.38
CA CYS A 3 87.99 -23.37 -83.91
C CYS A 3 87.28 -22.17 -83.23
N THR A 4 87.33 -20.99 -83.84
CA THR A 4 86.70 -19.76 -83.32
C THR A 4 85.17 -19.79 -83.45
N ILE A 5 84.65 -20.36 -84.55
CA ILE A 5 83.19 -20.44 -84.81
C ILE A 5 82.51 -21.44 -83.86
N ALA A 6 83.15 -22.58 -83.57
CA ALA A 6 82.62 -23.56 -82.62
C ALA A 6 82.52 -22.99 -81.18
N ASN A 7 83.53 -22.25 -80.74
CA ASN A 7 83.53 -21.58 -79.43
C ASN A 7 82.45 -20.49 -79.33
N LEU A 8 82.22 -19.73 -80.40
CA LEU A 8 81.14 -18.73 -80.46
C LEU A 8 79.76 -19.39 -80.43
N SER A 9 79.56 -20.50 -81.14
CA SER A 9 78.31 -21.27 -81.13
C SER A 9 77.99 -21.85 -79.75
N ALA A 10 78.99 -22.41 -79.06
CA ALA A 10 78.83 -22.91 -77.70
C ALA A 10 78.46 -21.80 -76.70
N ARG A 11 79.10 -20.64 -76.79
CA ARG A 11 78.78 -19.45 -75.97
C ARG A 11 77.37 -18.93 -76.24
N LEU A 12 76.94 -18.88 -77.50
CA LEU A 12 75.59 -18.46 -77.87
C LEU A 12 74.53 -19.43 -77.31
N LYS A 13 74.78 -20.74 -77.40
CA LYS A 13 73.89 -21.77 -76.82
C LYS A 13 73.81 -21.65 -75.29
N GLN A 14 74.95 -21.42 -74.63
CA GLN A 14 74.99 -21.20 -73.18
C GLN A 14 74.24 -19.92 -72.77
N ALA A 15 74.40 -18.83 -73.52
CA ALA A 15 73.69 -17.58 -73.28
C ALA A 15 72.17 -17.75 -73.49
N LYS A 16 71.75 -18.45 -74.55
CA LYS A 16 70.33 -18.77 -74.81
C LYS A 16 69.71 -19.61 -73.70
N ASN A 17 70.44 -20.60 -73.20
CA ASN A 17 69.98 -21.42 -72.07
C ASN A 17 69.87 -20.61 -70.77
N LYS A 18 70.87 -19.76 -70.47
CA LYS A 18 70.81 -18.85 -69.30
C LYS A 18 69.63 -17.87 -69.41
N ALA A 19 69.41 -17.29 -70.59
CA ALA A 19 68.28 -16.40 -70.84
C ALA A 19 66.93 -17.11 -70.70
N ALA A 20 66.82 -18.37 -71.16
CA ALA A 20 65.61 -19.18 -71.00
C ALA A 20 65.32 -19.48 -69.51
N THR A 21 66.35 -19.84 -68.74
CA THR A 21 66.21 -20.07 -67.29
C THR A 21 65.81 -18.79 -66.55
N ALA A 22 66.45 -17.65 -66.86
CA ALA A 22 66.10 -16.36 -66.29
C ALA A 22 64.67 -15.95 -66.64
N LYS A 23 64.23 -16.16 -67.89
CA LYS A 23 62.85 -15.90 -68.31
C LYS A 23 61.85 -16.77 -67.54
N LYS A 24 62.16 -18.05 -67.31
CA LYS A 24 61.31 -18.94 -66.51
C LYS A 24 61.22 -18.46 -65.05
N ALA A 25 62.35 -18.08 -64.44
CA ALA A 25 62.37 -17.54 -63.08
C ALA A 25 61.55 -16.24 -62.96
N LEU A 26 61.68 -15.33 -63.93
CA LEU A 26 60.89 -14.09 -63.99
C LEU A 26 59.39 -14.35 -64.09
N ILE A 27 58.97 -15.34 -64.89
CA ILE A 27 57.55 -15.73 -64.99
C ILE A 27 57.04 -16.27 -63.65
N THR A 28 57.82 -17.13 -62.98
CA THR A 28 57.47 -17.65 -61.65
C THR A 28 57.34 -16.52 -60.62
N HIS A 29 58.31 -15.60 -60.57
CA HIS A 29 58.24 -14.44 -59.68
C HIS A 29 57.04 -13.54 -59.99
N ARG A 30 56.78 -13.26 -61.27
CA ARG A 30 55.62 -12.46 -61.68
C ARG A 30 54.30 -13.08 -61.23
N ASN A 31 54.16 -14.40 -61.34
CA ASN A 31 52.96 -15.09 -60.90
C ASN A 31 52.80 -15.07 -59.38
N ALA A 32 53.90 -15.23 -58.62
CA ALA A 32 53.89 -15.09 -57.17
C ALA A 32 53.51 -13.67 -56.73
N SER A 33 54.09 -12.64 -57.36
CA SER A 33 53.74 -11.24 -57.10
C SER A 33 52.26 -10.95 -57.36
N ARG A 34 51.69 -11.44 -58.48
CA ARG A 34 50.25 -11.28 -58.75
C ARG A 34 49.37 -11.94 -57.69
N HIS A 35 49.76 -13.11 -57.20
CA HIS A 35 49.00 -13.78 -56.15
C HIS A 35 49.03 -12.98 -54.84
N ILE A 36 50.19 -12.38 -54.50
CA ILE A 36 50.33 -11.50 -53.34
C ILE A 36 49.50 -10.22 -53.53
N GLU A 37 49.57 -9.58 -54.70
CA GLU A 37 48.79 -8.39 -55.04
C GLU A 37 47.29 -8.64 -54.91
N SER A 38 46.79 -9.77 -55.44
CA SER A 38 45.38 -10.18 -55.31
C SER A 38 44.97 -10.35 -53.83
N GLY A 39 45.81 -11.03 -53.03
CA GLY A 39 45.55 -11.21 -51.60
C GLY A 39 45.59 -9.90 -50.79
N LEU A 40 46.44 -8.95 -51.19
CA LEU A 40 46.48 -7.61 -50.59
C LEU A 40 45.24 -6.80 -50.97
N GLN A 41 44.80 -6.85 -52.23
CA GLN A 41 43.58 -6.17 -52.68
C GLN A 41 42.34 -6.67 -51.93
N GLU A 42 42.22 -7.98 -51.71
CA GLU A 42 41.13 -8.55 -50.93
C GLU A 42 41.14 -8.05 -49.47
N LYS A 43 42.33 -7.95 -48.85
CA LYS A 43 42.47 -7.40 -47.49
C LYS A 43 42.10 -5.93 -47.43
N VAL A 44 42.52 -5.13 -48.42
CA VAL A 44 42.18 -3.70 -48.50
C VAL A 44 40.66 -3.54 -48.61
N ALA A 45 39.99 -4.29 -49.48
CA ALA A 45 38.52 -4.22 -49.61
C ALA A 45 37.79 -4.58 -48.31
N LYS A 46 38.31 -5.56 -47.53
CA LYS A 46 37.76 -5.90 -46.21
C LYS A 46 37.94 -4.78 -45.20
N LEU A 47 39.11 -4.13 -45.19
CA LEU A 47 39.41 -3.01 -44.28
C LEU A 47 38.58 -1.77 -44.62
N GLU A 48 38.39 -1.45 -45.90
CA GLU A 48 37.53 -0.34 -46.34
C GLU A 48 36.08 -0.57 -45.89
N LYS A 49 35.56 -1.80 -46.06
CA LYS A 49 34.22 -2.16 -45.57
C LYS A 49 34.12 -2.03 -44.05
N ALA A 50 35.15 -2.46 -43.31
CA ALA A 50 35.17 -2.30 -41.86
C ALA A 50 35.15 -0.82 -41.44
N ALA A 51 35.95 0.03 -42.09
CA ALA A 51 35.99 1.47 -41.82
C ALA A 51 34.62 2.15 -42.08
N THR A 52 33.95 1.81 -43.19
CA THR A 52 32.60 2.34 -43.45
C THR A 52 31.58 1.90 -42.39
N ASN A 53 31.64 0.64 -41.95
CA ASN A 53 30.77 0.16 -40.88
C ASN A 53 31.05 0.86 -39.55
N GLU A 54 32.31 1.11 -39.21
CA GLU A 54 32.70 1.84 -38.01
C GLU A 54 32.15 3.28 -38.03
N THR A 55 32.29 4.00 -39.15
CA THR A 55 31.71 5.34 -39.28
C THR A 55 30.18 5.34 -39.14
N ARG A 56 29.50 4.31 -39.68
CA ARG A 56 28.04 4.17 -39.54
C ARG A 56 27.63 3.89 -38.09
N LEU A 57 28.36 3.01 -37.40
CA LEU A 57 28.10 2.70 -35.99
C LEU A 57 28.35 3.92 -35.10
N ASN A 58 29.42 4.66 -35.34
CA ASN A 58 29.71 5.89 -34.59
C ASN A 58 28.61 6.94 -34.80
N ALA A 59 28.10 7.11 -36.02
CA ALA A 59 26.97 8.00 -36.26
C ALA A 59 25.70 7.56 -35.49
N GLN A 60 25.43 6.25 -35.44
CA GLN A 60 24.31 5.70 -34.66
C GLN A 60 24.49 5.92 -33.15
N ILE A 61 25.71 5.74 -32.63
CA ILE A 61 26.02 6.00 -31.22
C ILE A 61 25.74 7.47 -30.89
N THR A 62 26.22 8.41 -31.70
CA THR A 62 25.98 9.84 -31.47
C THR A 62 24.49 10.19 -31.50
N THR A 63 23.70 9.58 -32.39
CA THR A 63 22.23 9.77 -32.39
C THR A 63 21.60 9.24 -31.10
N LEU A 64 21.96 8.02 -30.68
CA LEU A 64 21.42 7.41 -29.46
C LEU A 64 21.83 8.18 -28.20
N GLU A 65 23.03 8.77 -28.15
CA GLU A 65 23.48 9.61 -27.04
C GLU A 65 22.62 10.88 -26.90
N VAL A 66 22.19 11.47 -28.02
CA VAL A 66 21.28 12.63 -28.02
C VAL A 66 19.88 12.23 -27.56
N GLU A 67 19.35 11.12 -28.06
CA GLU A 67 18.04 10.61 -27.65
C GLU A 67 18.00 10.23 -26.17
N LEU A 68 19.07 9.58 -25.67
CA LEU A 68 19.18 9.24 -24.25
C LEU A 68 19.12 10.50 -23.37
N LYS A 69 19.85 11.54 -23.76
CA LYS A 69 19.87 12.80 -23.03
C LYS A 69 18.51 13.49 -22.99
N ASP A 70 17.78 13.51 -24.11
CA ASP A 70 16.42 14.05 -24.17
C ASP A 70 15.46 13.30 -23.23
N VAL A 71 15.57 11.97 -23.18
CA VAL A 71 14.78 11.14 -22.27
C VAL A 71 15.16 11.39 -20.80
N GLU A 72 16.45 11.56 -20.50
CA GLU A 72 16.92 11.91 -19.15
C GLU A 72 16.37 13.28 -18.70
N ASP A 73 16.41 14.29 -19.57
CA ASP A 73 15.87 15.62 -19.30
C ASP A 73 14.35 15.58 -19.07
N GLN A 74 13.62 14.78 -19.86
CA GLN A 74 12.18 14.57 -19.67
C GLN A 74 11.85 13.87 -18.34
N LEU A 75 12.62 12.85 -17.97
CA LEU A 75 12.44 12.14 -16.69
C LEU A 75 12.71 13.07 -15.50
N GLU A 76 13.74 13.90 -15.58
CA GLU A 76 14.03 14.88 -14.53
C GLU A 76 12.91 15.92 -14.41
N HIS A 77 12.36 16.39 -15.54
CA HIS A 77 11.24 17.32 -15.52
C HIS A 77 10.00 16.71 -14.84
N VAL A 78 9.63 15.47 -15.20
CA VAL A 78 8.49 14.76 -14.58
C VAL A 78 8.72 14.51 -13.09
N ARG A 79 9.95 14.16 -12.69
CA ARG A 79 10.30 13.97 -11.27
C ARG A 79 10.06 15.26 -10.48
N ASN A 80 10.56 16.39 -10.97
CA ASN A 80 10.43 17.68 -10.29
C ASN A 80 8.95 18.11 -10.21
N GLU A 81 8.16 17.92 -11.28
CA GLU A 81 6.72 18.21 -11.23
C GLU A 81 5.97 17.35 -10.21
N GLN A 82 6.33 16.07 -10.08
CA GLN A 82 5.72 15.20 -9.08
C GLN A 82 6.10 15.63 -7.66
N GLU A 83 7.37 15.96 -7.42
CA GLU A 83 7.83 16.46 -6.12
C GLU A 83 7.10 17.76 -5.71
N GLU A 84 6.90 18.69 -6.63
CA GLU A 84 6.11 19.91 -6.39
C GLU A 84 4.64 19.60 -6.08
N ARG A 85 4.02 18.67 -6.82
CA ARG A 85 2.63 18.24 -6.55
C ARG A 85 2.49 17.56 -5.19
N PHE A 86 3.45 16.73 -4.80
CA PHE A 86 3.46 16.11 -3.47
C PHE A 86 3.65 17.16 -2.38
N ALA A 87 4.57 18.11 -2.55
CA ALA A 87 4.80 19.18 -1.58
C ALA A 87 3.55 20.05 -1.40
N MET A 88 2.89 20.43 -2.50
CA MET A 88 1.64 21.19 -2.46
C MET A 88 0.51 20.40 -1.80
N GLY A 89 0.37 19.11 -2.11
CA GLY A 89 -0.63 18.23 -1.49
C GLY A 89 -0.45 18.08 0.02
N ILE A 90 0.80 18.01 0.50
CA ILE A 90 1.11 17.98 1.94
C ILE A 90 0.74 19.32 2.59
N ALA A 91 1.11 20.44 1.96
CA ALA A 91 0.80 21.78 2.48
C ALA A 91 -0.71 22.04 2.56
N ASP A 92 -1.48 21.64 1.54
CA ASP A 92 -2.94 21.78 1.54
C ASP A 92 -3.60 20.89 2.60
N ALA A 93 -3.14 19.65 2.76
CA ALA A 93 -3.63 18.75 3.80
C ALA A 93 -3.33 19.28 5.21
N GLU A 94 -2.14 19.83 5.42
CA GLU A 94 -1.75 20.43 6.69
C GLU A 94 -2.55 21.72 6.98
N ALA A 95 -2.75 22.57 5.98
CA ALA A 95 -3.59 23.76 6.09
C ALA A 95 -5.06 23.40 6.42
N ALA A 96 -5.60 22.34 5.81
CA ALA A 96 -6.93 21.84 6.12
C ALA A 96 -7.01 21.34 7.57
N ARG A 97 -5.99 20.60 8.03
CA ARG A 97 -5.91 20.11 9.42
C ARG A 97 -5.82 21.25 10.43
N ILE A 98 -5.06 22.31 10.13
CA ILE A 98 -4.98 23.50 10.99
C ILE A 98 -6.34 24.19 11.08
N ARG A 99 -7.07 24.33 9.96
CA ARG A 99 -8.42 24.91 9.97
C ARG A 99 -9.41 24.09 10.80
N THR A 100 -9.39 22.76 10.68
CA THR A 100 -10.27 21.90 11.51
C THR A 100 -9.93 22.03 12.99
N LEU A 101 -8.65 22.05 13.34
CA LEU A 101 -8.22 22.23 14.74
C LEU A 101 -8.60 23.62 15.29
N GLN A 102 -8.50 24.67 14.47
CA GLN A 102 -8.94 26.01 14.86
C GLN A 102 -10.47 26.08 15.08
N GLN A 103 -11.25 25.42 14.23
CA GLN A 103 -12.70 25.31 14.41
C GLN A 103 -13.07 24.53 15.68
N GLU A 104 -12.36 23.44 15.96
CA GLU A 104 -12.51 22.67 17.21
C GLU A 104 -12.14 23.50 18.44
N GLU A 105 -11.03 24.26 18.40
CA GLU A 105 -10.62 25.15 19.49
C GLU A 105 -11.66 26.26 19.75
N GLU A 106 -12.21 26.86 18.70
CA GLU A 106 -13.24 27.89 18.81
C GLU A 106 -14.55 27.33 19.38
N LEU A 107 -14.95 26.12 18.96
CA LEU A 107 -16.07 25.39 19.56
C LEU A 107 -15.84 25.05 21.04
N MET A 108 -14.60 24.75 21.43
CA MET A 108 -14.23 24.48 22.82
C MET A 108 -14.16 25.75 23.67
N ARG A 109 -13.79 26.90 23.09
CA ARG A 109 -13.83 28.22 23.75
C ARG A 109 -15.25 28.72 23.99
N LEU A 110 -16.19 28.38 23.12
CA LEU A 110 -17.59 28.79 23.21
C LEU A 110 -18.43 27.88 24.11
N LYS A 111 -17.91 26.72 24.54
CA LYS A 111 -18.59 25.89 25.53
C LYS A 111 -18.37 26.50 26.91
N PRO A 112 -19.42 26.82 27.66
CA PRO A 112 -19.25 27.32 29.02
C PRO A 112 -18.42 26.29 29.80
N LEU A 113 -17.48 26.76 30.61
CA LEU A 113 -16.84 26.03 31.73
C LEU A 113 -17.91 25.69 32.80
N SER A 114 -19.08 25.24 32.35
CA SER A 114 -20.24 24.96 33.14
C SER A 114 -19.88 23.78 34.03
N THR A 115 -19.75 24.11 35.31
CA THR A 115 -19.65 23.14 36.40
C THR A 115 -21.01 22.55 36.74
N GLU A 116 -22.06 22.85 35.96
CA GLU A 116 -23.40 22.31 36.20
C GLU A 116 -23.35 20.79 36.18
N LEU A 117 -23.80 20.20 37.28
CA LEU A 117 -23.95 18.77 37.41
C LEU A 117 -25.21 18.34 36.64
N ARG A 118 -25.01 17.38 35.75
CA ARG A 118 -26.08 16.69 35.04
C ARG A 118 -26.08 15.23 35.45
N LEU A 119 -27.26 14.63 35.47
CA LEU A 119 -27.42 13.21 35.68
C LEU A 119 -27.74 12.56 34.35
N LEU A 120 -26.82 11.75 33.82
CA LEU A 120 -27.09 10.87 32.69
C LEU A 120 -27.67 9.57 33.22
N ARG A 121 -28.90 9.24 32.81
CA ARG A 121 -29.53 7.96 33.06
C ARG A 121 -29.52 7.13 31.78
N VAL A 122 -28.89 5.96 31.85
CA VAL A 122 -28.81 4.98 30.78
C VAL A 122 -29.83 3.88 31.07
N LYS A 123 -30.83 3.73 30.20
CA LYS A 123 -31.82 2.65 30.27
C LYS A 123 -31.53 1.65 29.17
N ILE A 124 -31.27 0.41 29.57
CA ILE A 124 -31.19 -0.72 28.65
C ILE A 124 -32.56 -1.40 28.66
N PHE A 125 -33.14 -1.62 27.49
CA PHE A 125 -34.45 -2.30 27.39
C PHE A 125 -34.28 -3.76 27.01
N LYS A 126 -33.43 -3.99 25.99
CA LYS A 126 -33.30 -5.28 25.32
C LYS A 126 -31.88 -5.44 24.80
N CYS A 127 -31.34 -6.65 24.92
CA CYS A 127 -30.17 -7.11 24.19
C CYS A 127 -30.58 -8.37 23.41
N ALA A 128 -30.42 -8.38 22.10
CA ALA A 128 -30.64 -9.54 21.23
C ALA A 128 -29.29 -10.04 20.71
N LEU A 129 -29.03 -11.34 20.85
CA LEU A 129 -27.79 -11.97 20.43
C LEU A 129 -28.09 -13.22 19.61
N ASP A 130 -27.59 -13.33 18.38
CA ASP A 130 -27.91 -14.49 17.52
C ASP A 130 -27.54 -15.85 18.16
N ARG A 131 -28.48 -16.79 18.04
CA ARG A 131 -28.51 -18.06 18.80
C ARG A 131 -27.35 -19.02 18.55
N VAL A 132 -26.58 -18.85 17.47
CA VAL A 132 -25.84 -19.97 16.84
C VAL A 132 -24.79 -20.62 17.75
N ARG A 133 -24.30 -19.95 18.81
CA ARG A 133 -23.38 -20.58 19.78
C ARG A 133 -23.42 -20.06 21.23
N LEU A 134 -24.46 -19.37 21.66
CA LEU A 134 -24.68 -19.15 23.11
C LEU A 134 -25.10 -20.45 23.84
N THR A 135 -25.00 -21.60 23.19
CA THR A 135 -24.99 -22.90 23.87
C THR A 135 -23.57 -23.17 24.33
N SER A 136 -23.35 -23.19 25.65
CA SER A 136 -22.19 -23.86 26.22
C SER A 136 -22.13 -25.30 25.67
N LEU A 137 -20.98 -25.96 25.75
CA LEU A 137 -20.76 -27.35 25.29
C LEU A 137 -21.82 -28.38 25.77
N PHE A 138 -22.71 -27.99 26.69
CA PHE A 138 -23.78 -28.78 27.27
C PHE A 138 -25.21 -28.32 26.95
N GLY A 139 -25.41 -27.37 26.02
CA GLY A 139 -26.75 -26.90 25.62
C GLY A 139 -27.46 -26.03 26.68
N LEU A 140 -26.69 -25.44 27.60
CA LEU A 140 -27.20 -24.49 28.59
C LEU A 140 -27.33 -23.09 27.99
N VAL A 141 -28.40 -22.39 28.39
CA VAL A 141 -28.68 -20.98 28.10
C VAL A 141 -27.52 -20.15 28.65
N VAL A 142 -26.88 -19.32 27.82
CA VAL A 142 -25.90 -18.34 28.33
C VAL A 142 -26.63 -17.25 29.08
N GLU A 143 -26.32 -17.10 30.36
CA GLU A 143 -26.67 -15.92 31.14
C GLU A 143 -25.72 -14.78 30.78
N VAL A 144 -26.26 -13.56 30.63
CA VAL A 144 -25.47 -12.40 30.22
C VAL A 144 -25.46 -11.34 31.29
N ARG A 145 -24.29 -10.72 31.46
CA ARG A 145 -24.11 -9.52 32.28
C ARG A 145 -23.76 -8.35 31.38
N THR A 146 -24.36 -7.20 31.60
CA THR A 146 -24.00 -5.98 30.87
C THR A 146 -23.29 -5.01 31.81
N VAL A 147 -22.15 -4.50 31.35
CA VAL A 147 -21.33 -3.52 32.06
C VAL A 147 -21.41 -2.20 31.30
N VAL A 148 -21.74 -1.13 31.99
CA VAL A 148 -21.84 0.20 31.40
C VAL A 148 -20.81 1.12 32.06
N LYS A 149 -20.03 1.80 31.22
CA LYS A 149 -18.96 2.69 31.67
C LYS A 149 -19.12 4.08 31.08
N VAL A 150 -18.83 5.08 31.90
CA VAL A 150 -18.69 6.48 31.46
C VAL A 150 -17.46 7.07 32.14
N GLY A 151 -16.38 7.21 31.37
CA GLY A 151 -15.06 7.55 31.92
C GLY A 151 -14.62 6.51 32.96
N ASN A 152 -14.33 6.96 34.19
CA ASN A 152 -13.83 6.09 35.26
C ASN A 152 -14.94 5.39 36.08
N VAL A 153 -16.22 5.66 35.80
CA VAL A 153 -17.34 5.07 36.55
C VAL A 153 -17.86 3.86 35.78
N THR A 154 -17.87 2.70 36.44
CA THR A 154 -18.40 1.43 35.91
C THR A 154 -19.61 0.99 36.72
N ARG A 155 -20.65 0.50 36.03
CA ARG A 155 -21.87 -0.03 36.64
C ARG A 155 -22.28 -1.31 35.93
N ASP A 156 -22.56 -2.34 36.70
CA ASP A 156 -23.07 -3.61 36.19
C ASP A 156 -24.59 -3.62 36.24
N ILE A 157 -25.21 -4.24 35.23
CA ILE A 157 -26.65 -4.48 35.17
C ILE A 157 -26.90 -5.89 34.64
N LEU A 158 -27.79 -6.59 35.35
CA LEU A 158 -28.22 -7.94 35.00
C LEU A 158 -29.61 -7.87 34.33
N PRO A 159 -29.91 -8.79 33.39
CA PRO A 159 -31.25 -9.00 32.88
C PRO A 159 -32.25 -9.31 34.01
N GLN A 160 -33.53 -9.04 33.77
CA GLN A 160 -34.59 -9.44 34.69
C GLN A 160 -34.67 -10.97 34.79
N SER A 161 -34.82 -11.49 36.01
CA SER A 161 -34.93 -12.93 36.25
C SER A 161 -36.08 -13.55 35.44
N GLY A 162 -35.81 -14.65 34.73
CA GLY A 162 -36.79 -15.32 33.86
C GLY A 162 -37.01 -14.66 32.49
N SER A 163 -36.26 -13.62 32.15
CA SER A 163 -36.27 -13.02 30.80
C SER A 163 -35.53 -13.86 29.75
N SER A 164 -34.68 -14.78 30.21
CA SER A 164 -34.05 -15.83 29.41
C SER A 164 -34.92 -17.09 29.42
N SER A 165 -35.81 -17.24 28.44
CA SER A 165 -36.40 -18.56 28.19
C SER A 165 -35.33 -19.49 27.60
N LEU A 166 -35.51 -20.82 27.69
CA LEU A 166 -34.62 -21.81 27.07
C LEU A 166 -34.38 -21.60 25.56
N ASP A 167 -35.18 -20.74 24.94
CA ASP A 167 -35.17 -20.36 23.54
C ASP A 167 -34.82 -18.88 23.32
N SER A 168 -34.69 -18.03 24.34
CA SER A 168 -34.58 -16.58 24.11
C SER A 168 -33.13 -16.15 23.94
N SER A 169 -32.76 -15.79 22.70
CA SER A 169 -31.61 -14.94 22.36
C SER A 169 -31.79 -13.48 22.83
N HIS A 170 -32.89 -13.19 23.53
CA HIS A 170 -33.33 -11.86 23.89
C HIS A 170 -33.35 -11.71 25.41
N TYR A 171 -32.60 -10.73 25.90
CA TYR A 171 -32.46 -10.42 27.32
C TYR A 171 -33.09 -9.06 27.59
N TYR A 172 -33.95 -8.99 28.60
CA TYR A 172 -34.67 -7.77 28.97
C TYR A 172 -34.16 -7.24 30.30
N PHE A 173 -34.00 -5.92 30.39
CA PHE A 173 -33.36 -5.28 31.55
C PHE A 173 -34.34 -4.42 32.35
N PRO A 174 -34.05 -4.15 33.64
CA PRO A 174 -34.86 -3.25 34.46
C PRO A 174 -35.02 -1.85 33.84
N GLN A 175 -36.24 -1.30 33.91
CA GLN A 175 -36.58 -0.02 33.28
C GLN A 175 -36.05 1.21 34.04
N ASP A 176 -35.63 1.05 35.29
CA ASP A 176 -35.12 2.16 36.11
C ASP A 176 -33.81 2.74 35.56
N GLY A 177 -33.04 1.90 34.86
CA GLY A 177 -31.74 2.25 34.32
C GLY A 177 -30.70 2.54 35.39
N ILE A 178 -29.54 3.02 34.94
CA ILE A 178 -28.38 3.33 35.78
C ILE A 178 -27.96 4.77 35.55
N ALA A 179 -27.63 5.46 36.64
CA ALA A 179 -27.37 6.89 36.64
C ALA A 179 -25.89 7.20 36.85
N PHE A 180 -25.38 8.15 36.05
CA PHE A 180 -24.01 8.64 36.06
C PHE A 180 -24.03 10.15 36.31
N PRO A 181 -23.44 10.63 37.41
CA PRO A 181 -23.24 12.06 37.61
C PRO A 181 -22.15 12.53 36.65
N LEU A 182 -22.48 13.50 35.81
CA LEU A 182 -21.60 14.09 34.80
C LEU A 182 -21.53 15.60 35.00
N ARG A 183 -20.37 16.17 34.65
CA ARG A 183 -20.27 17.62 34.42
C ARG A 183 -20.64 17.91 32.96
N GLU A 184 -21.04 19.14 32.67
CA GLU A 184 -21.32 19.52 31.28
C GLU A 184 -20.13 19.27 30.34
N GLY A 185 -18.90 19.53 30.80
CA GLY A 185 -17.68 19.20 30.04
C GLY A 185 -17.47 17.69 29.79
N ASP A 186 -18.02 16.81 30.63
CA ASP A 186 -17.94 15.36 30.43
C ASP A 186 -18.74 14.92 29.20
N MET A 187 -19.82 15.63 28.85
CA MET A 187 -20.62 15.34 27.65
C MET A 187 -19.80 15.49 26.36
N TYR A 188 -18.77 16.33 26.38
CA TYR A 188 -17.94 16.62 25.21
C TYR A 188 -16.66 15.80 25.14
N SER A 189 -16.24 15.20 26.25
CA SER A 189 -14.94 14.53 26.38
C SER A 189 -15.04 13.03 26.63
N LYS A 190 -16.21 12.53 27.07
CA LYS A 190 -16.40 11.11 27.41
C LYS A 190 -17.35 10.42 26.43
N SER A 191 -17.21 9.09 26.40
CA SER A 191 -18.10 8.18 25.71
C SER A 191 -18.84 7.31 26.72
N LEU A 192 -20.03 6.87 26.33
CA LEU A 192 -20.73 5.75 26.95
C LEU A 192 -20.21 4.46 26.32
N GLU A 193 -19.70 3.56 27.15
CA GLU A 193 -19.31 2.21 26.73
C GLU A 193 -20.29 1.21 27.33
N VAL A 194 -20.78 0.30 26.50
CA VAL A 194 -21.63 -0.82 26.93
C VAL A 194 -20.94 -2.10 26.50
N LEU A 195 -20.70 -3.00 27.46
CA LEU A 195 -19.97 -4.24 27.27
C LEU A 195 -20.87 -5.39 27.72
N VAL A 196 -21.10 -6.37 26.86
CA VAL A 196 -21.95 -7.53 27.15
C VAL A 196 -21.05 -8.74 27.35
N TYR A 197 -21.15 -9.37 28.51
CA TYR A 197 -20.35 -10.51 28.92
C TYR A 197 -21.22 -11.76 29.10
N CYS A 198 -20.61 -12.92 28.90
CA CYS A 198 -21.12 -14.20 29.40
C CYS A 198 -20.89 -14.28 30.92
N GLU A 199 -21.94 -14.54 31.71
CA GLU A 199 -21.85 -14.58 33.18
C GLU A 199 -20.99 -15.75 33.69
N ASP A 200 -21.09 -16.91 33.04
CA ASP A 200 -20.38 -18.13 33.48
C ASP A 200 -18.87 -18.12 33.19
N GLY A 201 -18.44 -17.35 32.18
CA GLY A 201 -17.06 -17.37 31.69
C GLY A 201 -16.34 -16.02 31.73
N ASP A 202 -17.03 -14.94 32.09
CA ASP A 202 -16.55 -13.55 31.99
C ASP A 202 -15.97 -13.21 30.59
N GLU A 203 -16.43 -13.91 29.55
CA GLU A 203 -16.01 -13.69 28.18
C GLU A 203 -16.81 -12.52 27.57
N LEU A 204 -16.10 -11.56 26.96
CA LEU A 204 -16.75 -10.44 26.26
C LEU A 204 -17.42 -10.96 24.98
N ILE A 205 -18.73 -10.81 24.90
CA ILE A 205 -19.54 -11.19 23.75
C ILE A 205 -19.52 -10.07 22.70
N GLY A 206 -19.79 -8.83 23.14
CA GLY A 206 -19.82 -7.68 22.26
C GLY A 206 -19.80 -6.35 23.01
N SER A 207 -19.57 -5.27 22.27
CA SER A 207 -19.39 -3.93 22.82
C SER A 207 -20.03 -2.84 21.97
N LEU A 208 -20.32 -1.70 22.58
CA LEU A 208 -20.84 -0.52 21.93
C LEU A 208 -20.22 0.73 22.57
N VAL A 209 -19.70 1.63 21.75
CA VAL A 209 -19.12 2.90 22.19
C VAL A 209 -19.86 4.06 21.54
N LEU A 210 -20.39 4.97 22.35
CA LEU A 210 -21.20 6.09 21.92
C LEU A 210 -20.67 7.41 22.49
N PRO A 211 -20.18 8.36 21.65
CA PRO A 211 -19.77 9.68 22.11
C PRO A 211 -20.94 10.43 22.76
N LEU A 212 -20.75 10.94 23.98
CA LEU A 212 -21.84 11.60 24.72
C LEU A 212 -22.35 12.89 24.07
N ILE A 213 -21.51 13.55 23.26
CA ILE A 213 -21.86 14.79 22.54
C ILE A 213 -23.08 14.61 21.64
N ASN A 214 -23.36 13.39 21.20
CA ASN A 214 -24.50 13.09 20.34
C ASN A 214 -25.84 13.03 21.13
N PHE A 215 -25.80 13.18 22.46
CA PHE A 215 -26.93 12.96 23.37
C PHE A 215 -27.22 14.14 24.28
N GLU A 216 -27.13 15.37 23.75
CA GLU A 216 -27.44 16.60 24.48
C GLU A 216 -28.92 16.75 24.89
N SER A 217 -29.82 15.93 24.36
CA SER A 217 -31.26 15.98 24.65
C SER A 217 -31.85 14.61 25.01
N ASN A 218 -32.95 14.63 25.76
CA ASN A 218 -33.71 13.44 26.12
C ASN A 218 -34.25 12.75 24.86
N GLY A 219 -33.69 11.59 24.54
CA GLY A 219 -33.99 10.85 23.31
C GLY A 219 -35.09 9.80 23.45
N ARG A 220 -35.56 9.30 22.31
CA ARG A 220 -36.30 8.02 22.25
C ARG A 220 -35.31 6.86 22.39
N ALA A 221 -35.83 5.69 22.78
CA ALA A 221 -35.04 4.48 22.71
C ALA A 221 -34.58 4.24 21.26
N LYS A 222 -33.31 3.87 21.09
CA LYS A 222 -32.68 3.57 19.81
C LYS A 222 -32.01 2.20 19.89
N GLU A 223 -31.99 1.52 18.76
CA GLU A 223 -31.32 0.25 18.58
C GLU A 223 -29.93 0.48 18.02
N TYR A 224 -28.95 -0.24 18.55
CA TYR A 224 -27.55 -0.13 18.19
C TYR A 224 -26.98 -1.52 17.95
N ASN A 225 -26.18 -1.65 16.90
CA ASN A 225 -25.43 -2.88 16.64
C ASN A 225 -24.25 -2.97 17.60
N LEU A 226 -24.04 -4.14 18.17
CA LEU A 226 -22.87 -4.48 18.96
C LEU A 226 -21.71 -4.85 18.04
N GLU A 227 -20.53 -4.35 18.35
CA GLU A 227 -19.28 -4.86 17.82
C GLU A 227 -18.95 -6.17 18.55
N MET A 228 -19.11 -7.29 17.86
CA MET A 228 -18.90 -8.63 18.42
C MET A 228 -17.41 -8.88 18.66
N SER A 229 -17.04 -9.60 19.72
CA SER A 229 -15.65 -9.99 19.97
C SER A 229 -15.16 -11.06 18.97
N PRO A 230 -13.84 -11.21 18.74
CA PRO A 230 -13.30 -12.15 17.73
C PRO A 230 -13.78 -13.61 17.88
N GLY A 231 -13.97 -14.09 19.12
CA GLY A 231 -14.51 -15.43 19.39
C GLY A 231 -15.96 -15.63 18.93
N PHE A 232 -16.69 -14.53 18.71
CA PHE A 232 -18.10 -14.50 18.31
C PHE A 232 -18.31 -13.95 16.88
N GLN A 233 -17.31 -13.33 16.24
CA GLN A 233 -17.41 -12.74 14.88
C GLN A 233 -17.46 -13.79 13.75
N ASN A 234 -16.77 -14.93 13.88
CA ASN A 234 -16.53 -15.89 12.79
C ASN A 234 -17.76 -16.71 12.33
N ILE A 235 -18.95 -16.44 12.88
CA ILE A 235 -20.15 -17.28 12.70
C ILE A 235 -21.36 -16.44 12.25
N GLY A 236 -21.15 -15.27 11.64
CA GLY A 236 -22.25 -14.43 11.16
C GLY A 236 -23.21 -13.97 12.27
N ASN A 237 -22.70 -13.89 13.51
CA ASN A 237 -23.49 -13.49 14.65
C ASN A 237 -23.68 -11.97 14.63
N HIS A 238 -24.93 -11.54 14.74
CA HIS A 238 -25.29 -10.17 15.00
C HIS A 238 -25.77 -10.02 16.44
N GLY A 239 -25.40 -8.88 17.04
CA GLY A 239 -25.84 -8.48 18.36
C GLY A 239 -26.44 -7.09 18.29
N GLU A 240 -27.59 -6.89 18.91
CA GLU A 240 -28.30 -5.62 18.94
C GLU A 240 -28.68 -5.27 20.37
N ILE A 241 -28.54 -3.99 20.73
CA ILE A 241 -28.92 -3.48 22.03
C ILE A 241 -29.80 -2.23 21.90
N THR A 242 -30.93 -2.25 22.60
CA THR A 242 -31.87 -1.13 22.64
C THR A 242 -31.63 -0.29 23.89
N LEU A 243 -31.23 0.97 23.68
CA LEU A 243 -30.86 1.91 24.73
C LEU A 243 -31.67 3.20 24.66
N LYS A 244 -31.97 3.80 25.82
CA LYS A 244 -32.44 5.20 25.93
C LYS A 244 -31.56 5.96 26.89
N LEU A 245 -31.15 7.15 26.48
CA LEU A 245 -30.37 8.09 27.28
C LEU A 245 -31.25 9.25 27.70
N GLU A 246 -31.28 9.50 29.00
CA GLU A 246 -32.03 10.61 29.60
C GLU A 246 -31.06 11.50 30.38
N LEU A 247 -31.02 12.79 30.06
CA LEU A 247 -30.17 13.78 30.70
C LEU A 247 -31.03 14.72 31.55
N TRP A 248 -30.71 14.81 32.82
CA TRP A 248 -31.41 15.65 33.80
C TRP A 248 -30.45 16.69 34.35
N LYS A 249 -30.91 17.94 34.49
CA LYS A 249 -30.18 18.94 35.28
C LYS A 249 -30.40 18.66 36.76
N MET A 250 -29.34 18.62 37.54
CA MET A 250 -29.46 18.61 39.00
C MET A 250 -29.61 20.07 39.45
N SER A 251 -30.83 20.44 39.82
CA SER A 251 -31.18 21.74 40.42
C SER A 251 -30.63 21.86 41.84
#